data_AF-A0A1H1M4K1-F1
#
_entry.id   AF-A0A1H1M4K1-F1
#
_cell.length_a   1.000
_cell.length_b   1.000
_cell.length_c   1.000
_cell.angle_alpha   90.00
_cell.angle_beta   90.00
_cell.angle_gamma   90.00
#
_symmetry.space_group_name_H-M   'P 1'
#
loop_
_entity.id
_entity.type
_entity.pdbx_description
1 polymer ?
#
loop_
_entity_poly.entity_id
_entity_poly.type
_entity_poly.pdbx_seq_one_letter_code
_entity_poly.pdbx_strand_id
1 'polypeptide(L)'
;MTPTDDPREDPTDVAALVERLPLGWSEATYAGRRWGVARSRTAGGRAGSVYAEELGGTDVVSTNVYRVGGTWVLKPCEMPEAKVRAFLEGQQPLTPETDEAGALDGRYCPRKSDVPGSAGSFPG
;
A
#
# COMPACT_ATOMS: atom_id res chain seq x y z
N MET A 1 -35.26 5.14 -12.79
CA MET A 1 -34.64 4.00 -12.07
C MET A 1 -33.73 3.30 -13.05
N THR A 2 -32.49 3.78 -13.17
CA THR A 2 -31.43 3.03 -13.83
C THR A 2 -31.03 1.90 -12.87
N PRO A 3 -30.94 0.65 -13.32
CA PRO A 3 -30.20 -0.34 -12.55
C PRO A 3 -28.77 0.17 -12.48
N THR A 4 -28.36 0.67 -11.31
CA THR A 4 -26.95 0.85 -10.99
C THR A 4 -26.36 -0.54 -11.08
N ASP A 5 -25.69 -0.80 -12.20
CA ASP A 5 -24.65 -1.80 -12.30
C ASP A 5 -23.62 -1.39 -11.25
N ASP A 6 -23.87 -1.80 -10.01
CA ASP A 6 -22.89 -1.87 -8.96
C ASP A 6 -22.04 -3.05 -9.42
N PRO A 7 -20.83 -2.83 -9.97
CA PRO A 7 -19.93 -3.93 -10.16
C PRO A 7 -19.69 -4.40 -8.74
N ARG A 8 -20.38 -5.47 -8.33
CA ARG A 8 -20.04 -6.22 -7.13
C ARG A 8 -18.61 -6.61 -7.39
N GLU A 9 -17.67 -5.81 -6.88
CA GLU A 9 -16.27 -5.96 -7.19
C GLU A 9 -15.94 -7.37 -6.78
N ASP A 10 -15.76 -8.24 -7.77
CA ASP A 10 -15.55 -9.64 -7.52
C ASP A 10 -14.37 -9.68 -6.54
N PRO A 11 -14.47 -10.38 -5.39
CA PRO A 11 -13.37 -10.42 -4.43
C PRO A 11 -12.08 -11.04 -5.01
N THR A 12 -12.14 -11.51 -6.25
CA THR A 12 -11.03 -11.99 -7.09
C THR A 12 -10.37 -10.88 -7.92
N ASP A 13 -10.95 -9.68 -7.95
CA ASP A 13 -10.43 -8.53 -8.66
C ASP A 13 -9.13 -8.06 -7.99
N VAL A 14 -8.06 -8.17 -8.78
CA VAL A 14 -6.71 -7.82 -8.37
C VAL A 14 -6.63 -6.37 -7.88
N ALA A 15 -7.43 -5.47 -8.46
CA ALA A 15 -7.47 -4.08 -8.03
C ALA A 15 -7.89 -4.01 -6.58
N ALA A 16 -9.06 -4.57 -6.24
CA ALA A 16 -9.61 -4.53 -4.89
C ALA A 16 -8.63 -5.11 -3.87
N LEU A 17 -7.98 -6.24 -4.19
CA LEU A 17 -6.96 -6.85 -3.33
C LEU A 17 -5.74 -5.94 -3.10
N VAL A 18 -5.25 -5.29 -4.16
CA VAL A 18 -4.13 -4.33 -4.06
C VAL A 18 -4.56 -3.02 -3.39
N GLU A 19 -5.82 -2.62 -3.53
CA GLU A 19 -6.37 -1.41 -2.92
C GLU A 19 -6.56 -1.53 -1.41
N ARG A 20 -6.75 -2.74 -0.89
CA ARG A 20 -6.75 -3.05 0.55
C ARG A 20 -5.41 -2.80 1.23
N LEU A 21 -4.31 -2.76 0.47
CA LEU A 21 -3.00 -2.43 1.01
C LEU A 21 -2.84 -0.91 1.14
N PRO A 22 -2.48 -0.39 2.32
CA PRO A 22 -2.21 1.03 2.49
C PRO A 22 -1.06 1.48 1.59
N LEU A 23 -1.08 2.74 1.16
CA LEU A 23 0.02 3.30 0.38
C LEU A 23 1.22 3.58 1.29
N GLY A 24 2.42 3.33 0.78
CA GLY A 24 3.65 3.38 1.56
C GLY A 24 3.97 2.03 2.20
N TRP A 25 4.76 2.08 3.26
CA TRP A 25 5.17 0.90 4.01
C TRP A 25 4.21 0.64 5.18
N SER A 26 3.85 -0.63 5.38
CA SER A 26 2.95 -1.10 6.41
C SER A 26 3.37 -2.50 6.86
N GLU A 27 2.94 -2.91 8.04
CA GLU A 27 3.10 -4.31 8.46
C GLU A 27 1.83 -5.10 8.13
N ALA A 28 1.97 -6.39 7.85
CA ALA A 28 0.88 -7.31 7.66
C ALA A 28 1.20 -8.67 8.29
N THR A 29 0.18 -9.44 8.61
CA THR A 29 0.33 -10.86 8.94
C THR A 29 -0.18 -11.72 7.81
N TYR A 30 0.57 -12.77 7.48
CA TYR A 30 0.18 -13.76 6.49
C TYR A 30 0.66 -15.14 6.92
N ALA A 31 -0.26 -16.11 6.94
CA ALA A 31 0.00 -17.48 7.39
C ALA A 31 0.70 -17.56 8.78
N GLY A 32 0.32 -16.67 9.71
CA GLY A 32 0.91 -16.61 11.06
C GLY A 32 2.30 -15.98 11.13
N ARG A 33 2.82 -15.42 10.03
CA ARG A 33 4.12 -14.73 9.96
C ARG A 33 3.93 -13.23 9.79
N ARG A 34 4.90 -12.43 10.25
CA ARG A 34 4.90 -10.97 10.09
C ARG A 34 5.65 -10.57 8.82
N TRP A 35 5.04 -9.69 8.04
CA TRP A 35 5.53 -9.21 6.77
C TRP A 35 5.54 -7.69 6.75
N GLY A 36 6.60 -7.08 6.21
CA GLY A 36 6.63 -5.67 5.86
C GLY A 36 6.16 -5.52 4.43
N VAL A 37 5.05 -4.83 4.21
CA VAL A 37 4.43 -4.60 2.91
C VAL A 37 4.56 -3.14 2.51
N ALA A 38 5.30 -2.88 1.44
CA ALA A 38 5.43 -1.61 0.76
C ALA A 38 4.61 -1.59 -0.52
N ARG A 39 3.63 -0.69 -0.59
CA ARG A 39 2.85 -0.41 -1.80
C ARG A 39 3.18 0.96 -2.35
N SER A 40 3.46 1.02 -3.64
CA SER A 40 3.68 2.26 -4.39
C SER A 40 2.70 2.38 -5.54
N ARG A 41 2.16 3.58 -5.76
CA ARG A 41 1.42 3.95 -6.98
C ARG A 41 2.33 4.78 -7.87
N THR A 42 2.36 4.46 -9.16
CA THR A 42 3.16 5.13 -10.19
C THR A 42 2.28 5.45 -11.39
N ALA A 43 2.77 6.25 -12.33
CA ALA A 43 2.03 6.64 -13.54
C ALA A 43 0.65 7.28 -13.25
N GLY A 44 0.56 8.08 -12.18
CA GLY A 44 -0.69 8.73 -11.76
C GLY A 44 -1.79 7.76 -11.32
N GLY A 45 -1.41 6.57 -10.80
CA GLY A 45 -2.35 5.52 -10.38
C GLY A 45 -2.68 4.49 -11.47
N ARG A 46 -2.02 4.56 -12.64
CA ARG A 46 -2.17 3.58 -13.72
C ARG A 46 -1.23 2.38 -13.61
N ALA A 47 -0.21 2.49 -12.76
CA ALA A 47 0.71 1.42 -12.44
C ALA A 47 1.04 1.46 -10.95
N GLY A 48 1.63 0.39 -10.45
CA GLY A 48 2.12 0.33 -9.09
C GLY A 48 3.02 -0.87 -8.88
N SER A 49 3.62 -0.92 -7.72
CA SER A 49 4.42 -2.05 -7.27
C SER A 49 4.04 -2.37 -5.84
N VAL A 50 3.93 -3.66 -5.56
CA VAL A 50 3.75 -4.19 -4.22
C VAL A 50 4.98 -5.03 -3.91
N TYR A 51 5.64 -4.69 -2.82
CA TYR A 51 6.76 -5.43 -2.27
C TYR A 51 6.40 -5.84 -0.86
N ALA A 52 6.55 -7.11 -0.52
CA ALA A 52 6.34 -7.63 0.80
C ALA A 52 7.54 -8.50 1.18
N GLU A 53 8.05 -8.35 2.40
CA GLU A 53 9.16 -9.15 2.91
C GLU A 53 8.84 -9.70 4.28
N GLU A 54 9.25 -10.92 4.56
CA GLU A 54 9.07 -11.51 5.87
C GLU A 54 10.04 -10.87 6.87
N LEU A 55 9.51 -10.22 7.92
CA LEU A 55 10.33 -9.54 8.93
C LEU A 55 11.12 -10.50 9.83
N GLY A 56 10.74 -11.78 9.84
CA GLY A 56 11.37 -12.84 10.63
C GLY A 56 12.05 -13.93 9.80
N GLY A 57 12.14 -13.75 8.47
CA GLY A 57 12.64 -14.79 7.57
C GLY A 57 13.39 -14.22 6.38
N THR A 58 13.43 -14.99 5.30
CA THR A 58 14.09 -14.62 4.03
C THR A 58 13.13 -14.69 2.84
N ASP A 59 11.85 -14.98 3.09
CA ASP A 59 10.83 -14.94 2.07
C ASP A 59 10.52 -13.49 1.69
N VAL A 60 10.44 -13.24 0.39
CA VAL A 60 10.00 -11.97 -0.18
C VAL A 60 8.93 -12.24 -1.23
N VAL A 61 8.01 -11.31 -1.42
CA VAL A 61 6.93 -11.31 -2.40
C VAL A 61 6.93 -9.96 -3.10
N SER A 62 7.31 -9.95 -4.37
CA SER A 62 7.33 -8.73 -5.18
C SER A 62 6.49 -8.91 -6.44
N THR A 63 5.62 -7.93 -6.70
CA THR A 63 4.82 -7.90 -7.91
C THR A 63 4.64 -6.49 -8.42
N ASN A 64 4.66 -6.36 -9.74
CA ASN A 64 4.25 -5.14 -10.41
C ASN A 64 2.76 -5.26 -10.76
N VAL A 65 2.06 -4.14 -10.72
CA VAL A 65 0.62 -4.08 -11.03
C VAL A 65 0.43 -3.01 -12.10
N TYR A 66 -0.21 -3.37 -13.19
CA TYR A 66 -0.45 -2.47 -14.33
C TYR A 66 -1.93 -2.42 -14.65
N ARG A 67 -2.45 -1.22 -14.90
CA ARG A 67 -3.81 -1.05 -15.42
C ARG A 67 -3.75 -0.99 -16.94
N VAL A 68 -4.23 -2.05 -17.60
CA VAL A 68 -4.23 -2.19 -19.07
C VAL A 68 -5.65 -2.39 -19.55
N GLY A 69 -6.16 -1.47 -20.38
CA GLY A 69 -7.51 -1.59 -20.96
C GLY A 69 -8.66 -1.54 -19.94
N GLY A 70 -8.41 -1.06 -18.72
CA GLY A 70 -9.38 -1.04 -17.61
C GLY A 70 -9.20 -2.17 -16.60
N THR A 71 -8.44 -3.21 -16.94
CA THR A 71 -8.17 -4.38 -16.09
C THR A 71 -6.82 -4.27 -15.40
N TRP A 72 -6.72 -4.75 -14.17
CA TRP A 72 -5.46 -4.81 -13.43
C TRP A 72 -4.73 -6.14 -13.69
N VAL A 73 -3.47 -6.03 -14.09
CA VAL A 73 -2.61 -7.16 -14.46
C VAL A 73 -1.45 -7.23 -13.48
N LEU A 74 -1.26 -8.40 -12.85
CA LEU A 74 -0.09 -8.70 -12.05
C LEU A 74 1.06 -9.16 -12.93
N LYS A 75 2.26 -8.69 -12.60
CA LYS A 75 3.53 -9.09 -13.22
C LYS A 75 4.52 -9.39 -12.10
N PRO A 76 4.55 -10.62 -11.57
CA PRO A 76 5.58 -11.03 -10.63
C PRO A 76 6.95 -11.13 -11.33
N CYS A 77 8.02 -10.68 -10.66
CA CYS A 77 9.36 -10.62 -11.28
C CYS A 77 10.13 -11.94 -11.19
N GLU A 78 9.96 -12.72 -10.12
CA GLU A 78 10.76 -13.94 -9.86
C GLU A 78 9.98 -15.01 -9.08
N MET A 79 8.64 -14.99 -9.14
CA MET A 79 7.81 -15.92 -8.36
C MET A 79 6.49 -16.28 -9.01
N PRO A 80 5.88 -17.42 -8.63
CA PRO A 80 4.59 -17.82 -9.18
C PRO A 80 3.50 -16.82 -8.80
N GLU A 81 2.69 -16.44 -9.79
CA GLU A 81 1.53 -15.55 -9.60
C GLU A 81 0.58 -16.09 -8.51
N ALA A 82 0.43 -17.42 -8.41
CA ALA A 82 -0.36 -18.05 -7.37
C ALA A 82 0.11 -17.70 -5.94
N LYS A 83 1.43 -17.56 -5.71
CA LYS A 83 1.97 -17.15 -4.39
C LYS A 83 1.62 -15.69 -4.09
N VAL A 84 1.74 -14.82 -5.10
CA VAL A 84 1.36 -13.40 -4.98
C VAL A 84 -0.12 -13.25 -4.70
N ARG A 85 -0.98 -13.96 -5.45
CA ARG A 85 -2.43 -13.90 -5.28
C ARG A 85 -2.84 -14.43 -3.90
N ALA A 86 -2.33 -15.59 -3.48
CA ALA A 86 -2.59 -16.13 -2.16
C ALA A 86 -2.16 -15.16 -1.04
N PHE A 87 -1.02 -14.48 -1.21
CA PHE A 87 -0.58 -13.45 -0.28
C PHE A 87 -1.56 -12.27 -0.25
N LEU A 88 -1.94 -11.72 -1.40
CA LEU A 88 -2.87 -10.58 -1.48
C LEU A 88 -4.25 -10.90 -0.91
N GLU A 89 -4.74 -12.14 -1.09
CA GLU A 89 -6.03 -12.61 -0.58
C GLU A 89 -6.01 -12.90 0.92
N GLY A 90 -4.89 -13.45 1.42
CA GLY A 90 -4.78 -13.93 2.80
C GLY A 90 -4.08 -12.98 3.77
N GLN A 91 -3.41 -11.93 3.29
CA GLN A 91 -2.72 -10.98 4.16
C GLN A 91 -3.73 -10.13 4.93
N GLN A 92 -3.41 -9.88 6.20
CA GLN A 92 -4.14 -8.97 7.06
C GLN A 92 -3.23 -7.81 7.42
N PRO A 93 -3.55 -6.57 7.04
CA PRO A 93 -2.75 -5.42 7.43
C PRO A 93 -2.78 -5.31 8.96
N LEU A 94 -1.59 -5.31 9.55
CA LEU A 94 -1.37 -4.81 10.89
C LEU A 94 -1.39 -3.29 10.73
N THR A 95 -2.57 -2.70 10.64
CA THR A 95 -2.68 -1.24 10.69
C THR A 95 -1.95 -0.78 11.95
N PRO A 96 -0.89 0.05 11.87
CA PRO A 96 -0.78 1.06 12.91
C PRO A 96 -2.03 1.91 12.72
N GLU A 97 -2.93 1.85 13.69
CA GLU A 97 -4.10 2.70 13.88
C GLU A 97 -4.01 3.96 13.00
N THR A 98 -4.50 3.88 11.77
CA THR A 98 -4.61 5.06 10.93
C THR A 98 -5.90 5.69 11.39
N ASP A 99 -5.82 6.44 12.49
CA ASP A 99 -6.78 7.47 12.80
C ASP A 99 -6.91 8.35 11.55
N GLU A 100 -7.97 8.14 10.78
CA GLU A 100 -8.90 9.13 10.24
C GLU A 100 -8.33 10.52 9.84
N ALA A 101 -7.09 10.64 9.39
CA ALA A 101 -6.57 11.87 8.78
C ALA A 101 -6.93 11.88 7.30
N GLY A 102 -8.22 11.99 6.99
CA GLY A 102 -8.68 12.04 5.61
C GLY A 102 -10.14 12.38 5.36
N ALA A 103 -10.99 12.41 6.38
CA ALA A 103 -12.30 13.05 6.29
C ALA A 103 -12.18 14.54 6.70
N LEU A 104 -11.80 15.36 5.72
CA LEU A 104 -12.27 16.74 5.56
C LEU A 104 -12.13 17.70 6.77
N ASP A 105 -10.97 18.31 6.96
CA ASP A 105 -10.95 19.77 7.18
C ASP A 105 -9.72 20.39 6.52
N GLY A 106 -9.97 21.31 5.59
CA GLY A 106 -8.94 21.93 4.80
C GLY A 106 -7.98 22.74 5.66
N ARG A 107 -6.71 22.29 5.72
CA ARG A 107 -5.46 23.09 5.79
C ARG A 107 -4.36 22.25 6.45
N TYR A 108 -3.53 21.58 5.67
CA TYR A 108 -2.12 21.46 6.06
C TYR A 108 -1.18 21.29 4.86
N CYS A 109 -0.64 22.42 4.39
CA CYS A 109 0.68 22.47 3.78
C CYS A 109 1.62 23.06 4.85
N PRO A 110 2.58 22.31 5.43
CA PRO A 110 3.59 22.94 6.27
C PRO A 110 4.48 23.82 5.39
N ARG A 111 4.34 25.14 5.54
CA ARG A 111 5.32 26.12 5.08
C ARG A 111 6.60 25.91 5.90
N LYS A 112 7.77 26.05 5.26
CA LYS A 112 9.15 25.91 5.78
C LYS A 112 9.52 26.69 7.09
N SER A 113 8.58 27.28 7.81
CA SER A 113 8.85 28.25 8.88
C SER A 113 8.67 27.72 10.31
N ASP A 114 8.22 26.48 10.52
CA ASP A 114 7.94 25.95 11.86
C ASP A 114 9.07 25.05 12.38
N VAL A 115 10.26 25.63 12.55
CA VAL A 115 11.38 25.01 13.29
C VAL A 115 11.54 25.75 14.62
N PRO A 116 11.16 25.17 15.76
CA PRO A 116 11.52 25.72 17.06
C PRO A 116 12.92 25.24 17.50
N GLY A 117 13.82 26.23 17.56
CA GLY A 117 15.12 26.36 18.23
C GLY A 117 15.83 25.17 18.91
N SER A 118 17.14 25.12 18.70
CA SER A 118 18.09 24.83 19.79
C SER A 118 19.36 25.67 19.65
N ALA A 119 19.75 26.22 20.78
CA ALA A 119 20.77 27.22 21.00
C ALA A 119 22.19 26.69 20.86
N GLY A 120 23.16 27.61 20.72
CA GLY A 120 24.54 27.34 21.13
C GLY A 120 25.61 28.05 20.29
N SER A 121 25.94 29.29 20.63
CA SER A 121 27.27 29.83 20.38
C SER A 121 27.65 30.82 21.49
N PHE A 122 28.43 30.34 22.46
CA PHE A 122 29.53 31.13 23.07
C PHE A 122 30.71 31.12 22.06
N PRO A 123 31.81 31.89 22.19
CA PRO A 123 32.23 32.82 23.26
C PRO A 123 32.69 34.21 22.74
N GLY A 124 33.09 35.11 23.66
CA GLY A 124 33.85 36.33 23.38
C GLY A 124 33.72 37.40 24.44
#